data_AF-A0AA39ZP82-F1
#
_entry.id   AF-A0AA39ZP82-F1
#
_cell.length_a   1.000
_cell.length_b   1.000
_cell.length_c   1.000
_cell.angle_alpha   90.00
_cell.angle_beta   90.00
_cell.angle_gamma   90.00
#
_symmetry.space_group_name_H-M   'P 1'
#
loop_
_entity.id
_entity.type
_entity.pdbx_description
1 polymer ?
#
loop_
_entity_poly.entity_id
_entity_poly.type
_entity_poly.pdbx_seq_one_letter_code
_entity_poly.pdbx_strand_id
1 'polypeptide(L)'
;MSQPSLYSPLRSQLREVRVIHLLPSDNFDHDIHCELRAVSLDTNPEYEALSYVWSTPPGTGFITVSGQPMEVTANLLAALRRLRCRQKTRVVWADAICINQADMDERCAQVLLMGDIYRLTKGVLIWLGDGLDGTREDALTVDERDDFPWRDAPMDASFI
;
A
#
# COMPACT_ATOMS: atom_id res chain seq x y z
N MET A 1 -4.77 19.90 23.41
CA MET A 1 -4.05 20.01 22.12
C MET A 1 -4.53 18.86 21.26
N SER A 2 -5.33 19.12 20.22
CA SER A 2 -5.80 18.05 19.33
C SER A 2 -4.61 17.52 18.54
N GLN A 3 -4.35 16.21 18.61
CA GLN A 3 -3.39 15.58 17.72
C GLN A 3 -3.84 15.81 16.26
N PRO A 4 -2.92 16.09 15.34
CA PRO A 4 -3.26 16.10 13.93
C PRO A 4 -3.74 14.70 13.55
N SER A 5 -4.93 14.61 12.93
CA SER A 5 -5.39 13.37 12.32
C SER A 5 -4.36 12.93 11.28
N LEU A 6 -3.89 11.68 11.36
CA LEU A 6 -2.99 11.08 10.36
C LEU A 6 -3.56 11.24 8.94
N TYR A 7 -4.89 11.15 8.82
CA TYR A 7 -5.62 11.25 7.58
C TYR A 7 -6.18 12.66 7.41
N SER A 8 -5.62 13.41 6.46
CA SER A 8 -6.22 14.64 5.93
C SER A 8 -7.34 14.29 4.94
N PRO A 9 -8.51 14.95 4.96
CA PRO A 9 -9.62 14.64 4.05
C PRO A 9 -9.20 14.60 2.58
N LEU A 10 -9.66 13.56 1.85
CA LEU A 10 -9.46 13.44 0.40
C LEU A 10 -10.60 14.11 -0.36
N ARG A 11 -10.28 14.80 -1.44
CA ARG A 11 -11.25 15.46 -2.30
C ARG A 11 -11.67 14.50 -3.41
N SER A 12 -12.85 13.90 -3.27
CA SER A 12 -13.40 12.94 -4.24
C SER A 12 -13.51 13.53 -5.66
N GLN A 13 -13.78 14.84 -5.78
CA GLN A 13 -13.85 15.54 -7.07
C GLN A 13 -12.52 15.57 -7.84
N LEU A 14 -11.39 15.41 -7.15
CA LEU A 14 -10.05 15.41 -7.72
C LEU A 14 -9.45 14.00 -7.82
N ARG A 15 -10.27 12.96 -7.58
CA ARG A 15 -9.83 11.55 -7.56
C ARG A 15 -8.55 11.38 -6.73
N GLU A 16 -8.56 12.02 -5.56
CA GLU A 16 -7.42 11.97 -4.65
C GLU A 16 -7.32 10.61 -3.97
N VAL A 17 -6.10 10.11 -3.91
CA VAL A 17 -5.69 8.91 -3.18
C VAL A 17 -4.50 9.27 -2.31
N ARG A 18 -4.17 8.43 -1.31
CA ARG A 18 -2.90 8.59 -0.57
C ARG A 18 -1.88 7.58 -1.05
N VAL A 19 -0.62 7.97 -1.02
CA VAL A 19 0.53 7.09 -1.21
C VAL A 19 1.47 7.23 -0.02
N ILE A 20 2.18 6.17 0.31
CA ILE A 20 3.24 6.18 1.32
C ILE A 20 4.59 6.42 0.65
N HIS A 21 5.31 7.40 1.18
CA HIS A 21 6.72 7.61 0.92
C HIS A 21 7.50 6.78 1.95
N LEU A 22 7.85 5.56 1.58
CA LEU A 22 8.63 4.63 2.40
C LEU A 22 10.08 5.13 2.49
N LEU A 23 10.47 5.60 3.68
CA LEU A 23 11.76 6.24 3.90
C LEU A 23 12.91 5.22 3.92
N PRO A 24 14.09 5.58 3.41
CA PRO A 24 15.22 4.67 3.34
C PRO A 24 15.81 4.35 4.72
N SER A 25 16.50 3.22 4.81
CA SER A 25 17.36 2.90 5.96
C SER A 25 18.49 1.98 5.54
N ASP A 26 19.69 2.20 6.09
CA ASP A 26 20.88 1.41 5.82
C ASP A 26 20.87 0.02 6.48
N ASN A 27 20.08 -0.13 7.54
CA ASN A 27 19.88 -1.38 8.26
C ASN A 27 18.50 -1.98 7.96
N PHE A 28 18.47 -3.27 7.61
CA PHE A 28 17.24 -4.01 7.38
C PHE A 28 16.36 -4.06 8.62
N ASP A 29 16.96 -4.11 9.82
CA ASP A 29 16.27 -4.30 11.08
C ASP A 29 15.79 -3.01 11.76
N HIS A 30 16.08 -1.84 11.20
CA HIS A 30 15.51 -0.59 11.71
C HIS A 30 13.99 -0.51 11.50
N ASP A 31 13.33 0.25 12.36
CA ASP A 31 11.90 0.52 12.27
C ASP A 31 11.52 1.13 10.92
N ILE A 32 10.30 0.84 10.47
CA ILE A 32 9.77 1.35 9.21
C ILE A 32 9.18 2.74 9.45
N HIS A 33 9.65 3.71 8.67
CA HIS A 33 9.14 5.07 8.66
C HIS A 33 8.57 5.39 7.28
N CYS A 34 7.37 5.97 7.26
CA CYS A 34 6.67 6.40 6.07
C CYS A 34 6.16 7.82 6.24
N GLU A 35 6.04 8.57 5.14
CA GLU A 35 5.19 9.77 5.09
C GLU A 35 3.97 9.49 4.25
N LEU A 36 2.79 9.86 4.74
CA LEU A 36 1.55 9.72 3.99
C LEU A 36 1.27 11.01 3.20
N ARG A 37 1.06 10.90 1.88
CA ARG A 37 0.80 12.05 1.02
C ARG A 37 -0.42 11.83 0.13
N ALA A 38 -1.28 12.84 0.04
CA ALA A 38 -2.38 12.85 -0.91
C ALA A 38 -1.88 13.25 -2.31
N VAL A 39 -2.32 12.52 -3.33
CA VAL A 39 -2.04 12.76 -4.75
C VAL A 39 -3.31 12.58 -5.56
N SER A 40 -3.43 13.27 -6.70
CA SER A 40 -4.55 13.08 -7.62
C SER A 40 -4.17 12.09 -8.71
N LEU A 41 -5.00 11.08 -8.96
CA LEU A 41 -4.81 10.16 -10.08
C LEU A 41 -4.82 10.87 -11.44
N ASP A 42 -5.53 12.00 -11.56
CA ASP A 42 -5.60 12.78 -12.80
C ASP A 42 -4.28 13.47 -13.16
N THR A 43 -3.35 13.58 -12.20
CA THR A 43 -1.99 14.11 -12.43
C THR A 43 -0.98 13.04 -12.84
N ASN A 44 -1.42 11.80 -13.06
CA ASN A 44 -0.58 10.64 -13.37
C ASN A 44 0.61 10.50 -12.39
N PRO A 45 0.34 10.34 -11.08
CA PRO A 45 1.38 10.33 -10.06
C PRO A 45 2.23 9.05 -10.16
N GLU A 46 3.50 9.17 -9.83
CA GLU A 46 4.43 8.04 -9.87
C GLU A 46 4.44 7.27 -8.53
N TYR A 47 3.83 6.08 -8.51
CA TYR A 47 3.81 5.17 -7.36
C TYR A 47 3.71 3.72 -7.83
N GLU A 48 4.05 2.76 -6.97
CA GLU A 48 3.84 1.32 -7.18
C GLU A 48 2.70 0.81 -6.28
N ALA A 49 1.78 0.00 -6.81
CA ALA A 49 0.69 -0.57 -6.02
C ALA A 49 1.13 -1.90 -5.38
N LEU A 50 0.90 -2.07 -4.08
CA LEU A 50 1.24 -3.29 -3.36
C LEU A 50 0.01 -4.21 -3.27
N SER A 51 0.14 -5.40 -3.85
CA SER A 51 -0.81 -6.51 -3.71
C SER A 51 -0.23 -7.54 -2.74
N TYR A 52 -0.97 -7.84 -1.67
CA TYR A 52 -0.54 -8.73 -0.60
C TYR A 52 -1.74 -9.38 0.10
N VAL A 53 -1.52 -10.52 0.74
CA VAL A 53 -2.57 -11.22 1.50
C VAL A 53 -2.76 -10.55 2.86
N TRP A 54 -4.00 -10.22 3.22
CA TRP A 54 -4.30 -9.53 4.48
C TRP A 54 -4.20 -10.44 5.72
N SER A 55 -4.39 -11.77 5.60
CA SER A 55 -4.76 -12.63 6.74
C SER A 55 -3.74 -13.66 7.24
N THR A 56 -2.50 -13.71 6.73
CA THR A 56 -1.50 -14.67 7.22
C THR A 56 -0.06 -14.17 7.01
N PRO A 57 0.89 -14.46 7.94
CA PRO A 57 0.73 -15.14 9.24
C PRO A 57 0.11 -14.25 10.34
N PRO A 58 -0.41 -14.84 11.45
CA PRO A 58 -0.99 -14.08 12.56
C PRO A 58 0.06 -13.19 13.24
N GLY A 59 -0.34 -11.98 13.60
CA GLY A 59 0.49 -11.03 14.33
C GLY A 59 0.37 -9.61 13.79
N THR A 60 0.74 -8.66 14.64
CA THR A 60 0.81 -7.24 14.30
C THR A 60 2.19 -6.69 14.66
N GLY A 61 2.57 -5.63 13.98
CA GLY A 61 3.76 -4.85 14.29
C GLY A 61 3.45 -3.37 14.13
N PHE A 62 4.42 -2.53 14.48
CA PHE A 62 4.26 -1.08 14.41
C PHE A 62 5.19 -0.48 13.37
N ILE A 63 4.66 0.48 12.63
CA ILE A 63 5.42 1.39 11.78
C ILE A 63 5.15 2.84 12.23
N THR A 64 6.00 3.76 11.82
CA THR A 64 5.75 5.20 12.02
C THR A 64 5.28 5.82 10.72
N VAL A 65 4.06 6.35 10.68
CA VAL A 65 3.50 7.07 9.52
C VAL A 65 3.31 8.53 9.88
N SER A 66 4.00 9.44 9.18
CA SER A 66 3.94 10.89 9.42
C SER A 66 4.15 11.27 10.90
N GLY A 67 5.07 10.56 11.58
CA GLY A 67 5.40 10.76 12.99
C GLY A 67 4.42 10.14 14.00
N GLN A 68 3.38 9.42 13.55
CA GLN A 68 2.44 8.70 14.40
C GLN A 68 2.68 7.19 14.32
N PRO A 69 2.65 6.45 15.44
CA PRO A 69 2.70 4.99 15.40
C PRO A 69 1.41 4.44 14.79
N MET A 70 1.56 3.44 13.90
CA MET A 70 0.45 2.75 13.27
C MET A 70 0.67 1.24 13.37
N GLU A 71 -0.33 0.54 13.87
CA GLU A 71 -0.35 -0.92 13.87
C GLU A 71 -0.64 -1.43 12.45
N VAL A 72 0.14 -2.40 12.00
CA VAL A 72 -0.02 -3.09 10.71
C VAL A 72 0.10 -4.60 10.90
N THR A 73 -0.42 -5.37 9.95
CA THR A 73 -0.23 -6.82 9.97
C THR A 73 1.26 -7.17 9.82
N ALA A 74 1.67 -8.29 10.41
CA ALA A 74 3.04 -8.78 10.26
C ALA A 74 3.43 -8.98 8.77
N ASN A 75 2.48 -9.41 7.94
CA ASN A 75 2.70 -9.58 6.51
C ASN A 75 2.99 -8.26 5.79
N LEU A 76 2.21 -7.21 6.07
CA LEU A 76 2.45 -5.89 5.49
C LEU A 76 3.77 -5.30 5.99
N LEU A 77 4.08 -5.47 7.28
CA LEU A 77 5.36 -5.04 7.84
C LEU A 77 6.55 -5.70 7.11
N ALA A 78 6.50 -7.01 6.91
CA ALA A 78 7.52 -7.76 6.17
C ALA A 78 7.65 -7.26 4.72
N ALA A 79 6.52 -7.06 4.04
CA ALA A 79 6.48 -6.50 2.68
C ALA A 79 7.17 -5.13 2.62
N LEU A 80 6.77 -4.18 3.47
CA LEU A 80 7.36 -2.85 3.51
C LEU A 80 8.86 -2.89 3.83
N ARG A 81 9.28 -3.76 4.76
CA ARG A 81 10.69 -3.93 5.10
C ARG A 81 11.50 -4.47 3.91
N ARG A 82 10.95 -5.40 3.12
CA ARG A 82 11.60 -5.91 1.90
C ARG A 82 11.65 -4.85 0.79
N LEU A 83 10.59 -4.05 0.66
CA LEU A 83 10.50 -2.99 -0.35
C LEU A 83 11.37 -1.77 -0.04
N ARG A 84 11.72 -1.56 1.24
CA ARG A 84 12.52 -0.41 1.71
C ARG A 84 13.90 -0.43 1.07
N CYS A 85 14.21 0.66 0.37
CA CYS A 85 15.53 0.86 -0.23
C CYS A 85 16.53 1.43 0.78
N ARG A 86 17.82 1.20 0.57
CA ARG A 86 18.87 1.68 1.49
C ARG A 86 19.08 3.20 1.47
N GLN A 87 18.88 3.83 0.32
CA GLN A 87 19.31 5.22 0.09
C GLN A 87 18.23 6.12 -0.52
N LYS A 88 17.18 5.54 -1.10
CA LYS A 88 16.12 6.29 -1.79
C LYS A 88 14.77 6.02 -1.15
N THR A 89 13.94 7.06 -1.07
CA THR A 89 12.53 6.90 -0.76
C THR A 89 11.83 6.15 -1.88
N ARG A 90 10.97 5.21 -1.53
CA ARG A 90 10.12 4.47 -2.47
C ARG A 90 8.66 4.90 -2.28
N VAL A 91 7.94 5.15 -3.37
CA VAL A 91 6.53 5.58 -3.30
C VAL A 91 5.65 4.38 -3.58
N VAL A 92 4.87 3.96 -2.58
CA VAL A 92 4.05 2.75 -2.63
C VAL A 92 2.61 3.10 -2.25
N TRP A 93 1.64 2.43 -2.86
CA TRP A 93 0.26 2.42 -2.42
C TRP A 93 -0.05 1.07 -1.74
N ALA A 94 -0.55 1.11 -0.51
CA ALA A 94 -0.98 -0.07 0.23
C ALA A 94 -2.30 0.27 0.94
N ASP A 95 -3.37 -0.44 0.61
CA ASP A 95 -4.75 -0.18 1.06
C ASP A 95 -4.89 0.05 2.58
N ALA A 96 -4.28 -0.80 3.41
CA ALA A 96 -4.39 -0.74 4.87
C ALA A 96 -3.80 0.54 5.48
N ILE A 97 -2.91 1.23 4.76
CA ILE A 97 -2.27 2.47 5.21
C ILE A 97 -2.79 3.69 4.44
N CYS A 98 -3.09 3.54 3.15
CA CYS A 98 -3.46 4.66 2.29
C CYS A 98 -4.93 5.05 2.44
N ILE A 99 -5.78 4.10 2.82
CA ILE A 99 -7.21 4.30 3.04
C ILE A 99 -7.46 4.45 4.55
N ASN A 100 -8.22 5.47 4.94
CA ASN A 100 -8.69 5.59 6.31
C ASN A 100 -9.74 4.51 6.61
N GLN A 101 -9.30 3.38 7.17
CA GLN A 101 -10.15 2.22 7.43
C GLN A 101 -11.30 2.49 8.42
N ALA A 102 -11.20 3.55 9.22
CA ALA A 102 -12.22 3.96 10.19
C ALA A 102 -13.32 4.85 9.58
N ASP A 103 -13.10 5.39 8.37
CA ASP A 103 -14.07 6.22 7.66
C ASP A 103 -14.72 5.40 6.54
N MET A 104 -15.97 5.01 6.76
CA MET A 104 -16.72 4.16 5.82
C MET A 104 -16.94 4.86 4.47
N ASP A 105 -17.23 6.15 4.48
CA ASP A 105 -17.52 6.91 3.26
C ASP A 105 -16.24 7.07 2.42
N GLU A 106 -15.12 7.40 3.08
CA GLU A 106 -13.81 7.44 2.41
C GLU A 106 -13.45 6.06 1.86
N ARG A 107 -13.60 5.00 2.67
CA ARG A 107 -13.27 3.64 2.26
C ARG A 107 -14.06 3.21 1.03
N CYS A 108 -15.37 3.42 1.03
CA CYS A 108 -16.22 3.14 -0.12
C CYS A 108 -15.77 3.92 -1.37
N ALA A 109 -15.46 5.21 -1.23
CA ALA A 109 -14.97 6.01 -2.35
C ALA A 109 -13.61 5.53 -2.89
N GLN A 110 -12.68 5.13 -2.02
CA GLN A 110 -11.38 4.60 -2.42
C GLN A 110 -11.48 3.21 -3.07
N VAL A 111 -12.40 2.35 -2.60
CA VAL A 111 -12.68 1.05 -3.23
C VAL A 111 -13.16 1.23 -4.68
N LEU A 112 -14.00 2.23 -4.94
CA LEU A 112 -14.42 2.57 -6.31
C LEU A 112 -13.27 3.03 -7.21
N LEU A 113 -12.20 3.59 -6.62
CA LEU A 113 -11.00 4.00 -7.34
C LEU A 113 -9.96 2.88 -7.51
N MET A 114 -10.09 1.72 -6.84
CA MET A 114 -9.07 0.67 -6.87
C MET A 114 -8.70 0.24 -8.28
N GLY A 115 -9.67 0.07 -9.18
CA GLY A 115 -9.39 -0.28 -10.58
C GLY A 115 -8.48 0.75 -11.27
N ASP A 116 -8.70 2.04 -11.02
CA ASP A 116 -7.85 3.10 -11.54
C ASP A 116 -6.48 3.14 -10.85
N ILE A 117 -6.43 2.89 -9.53
CA ILE A 117 -5.19 2.86 -8.76
C ILE A 117 -4.24 1.79 -9.29
N TYR A 118 -4.75 0.59 -9.57
CA TYR A 118 -3.95 -0.50 -10.11
C TYR A 118 -3.61 -0.29 -11.60
N ARG A 119 -4.42 0.44 -12.36
CA ARG A 119 -4.16 0.72 -13.79
C ARG A 119 -3.18 1.89 -14.01
N LEU A 120 -3.17 2.89 -13.12
CA LEU A 120 -2.39 4.13 -13.29
C LEU A 120 -1.06 4.11 -12.52
N THR A 121 -0.77 3.02 -11.82
CA THR A 121 0.50 2.82 -11.12
C THR A 121 1.66 2.56 -12.10
N LYS A 122 2.90 2.76 -11.65
CA LYS A 122 4.11 2.37 -12.40
C LYS A 122 4.27 0.86 -12.55
N GLY A 123 3.64 0.10 -11.67
CA GLY A 123 3.68 -1.35 -11.65
C GLY A 123 3.10 -1.91 -10.36
N VAL A 124 2.71 -3.17 -10.41
CA VAL A 124 2.14 -3.88 -9.26
C VAL A 124 3.21 -4.75 -8.62
N LEU A 125 3.42 -4.54 -7.33
CA LEU A 125 4.30 -5.32 -6.49
C LEU A 125 3.49 -6.44 -5.85
N ILE A 126 3.80 -7.69 -6.18
CA ILE A 126 3.12 -8.85 -5.60
C ILE A 126 3.97 -9.38 -4.44
N TRP A 127 3.39 -9.38 -3.25
CA TRP A 127 3.99 -9.93 -2.04
C TRP A 127 3.23 -11.17 -1.57
N LEU A 128 3.91 -12.31 -1.67
CA LEU A 128 3.36 -13.63 -1.32
C LEU A 128 3.67 -14.04 0.14
N GLY A 129 4.36 -13.20 0.89
CA GLY A 129 4.91 -13.53 2.20
C GLY A 129 6.38 -13.92 2.12
N ASP A 130 7.06 -13.87 3.27
CA ASP A 130 8.33 -14.59 3.42
C ASP A 130 7.97 -16.08 3.34
N GLY A 131 8.33 -16.72 2.22
CA GLY A 131 7.96 -18.10 1.95
C GLY A 131 8.11 -18.97 3.20
N LEU A 132 7.04 -19.70 3.53
CA LEU A 132 7.20 -20.91 4.31
C LEU A 132 8.27 -21.71 3.56
N ASP A 133 9.38 -22.01 4.22
CA ASP A 133 10.47 -22.87 3.70
C ASP A 133 11.68 -22.15 3.06
N GLY A 134 12.27 -21.17 3.74
CA GLY A 134 13.73 -20.92 3.69
C GLY A 134 14.37 -20.45 2.37
N THR A 135 13.62 -20.35 1.27
CA THR A 135 14.08 -19.76 0.01
C THR A 135 13.65 -18.30 -0.05
N ARG A 136 14.65 -17.40 0.01
CA ARG A 136 14.50 -15.96 -0.25
C ARG A 136 14.01 -15.75 -1.68
N GLU A 137 12.70 -15.75 -1.88
CA GLU A 137 12.12 -15.28 -3.14
C GLU A 137 11.78 -13.80 -3.00
N ASP A 138 12.42 -12.99 -3.84
CA ASP A 138 12.21 -11.55 -3.89
C ASP A 138 10.81 -11.25 -4.45
N ALA A 139 10.17 -10.21 -3.91
CA ALA A 139 8.87 -9.72 -4.39
C ALA A 139 8.89 -9.61 -5.93
N LEU A 140 7.98 -10.34 -6.58
CA LEU A 140 7.87 -10.34 -8.03
C LEU A 140 7.29 -8.98 -8.46
N THR A 141 8.05 -8.26 -9.28
CA THR A 141 7.55 -7.11 -10.02
C THR A 141 6.98 -7.65 -11.32
N VAL A 142 5.68 -7.49 -11.54
CA VAL A 142 5.09 -7.81 -12.85
C VAL A 142 5.08 -6.51 -13.65
N ASP A 143 5.91 -6.46 -14.70
CA ASP A 143 5.92 -5.38 -15.69
C ASP A 143 4.75 -5.62 -16.67
N GLU A 144 3.85 -4.65 -16.82
CA GLU A 144 2.59 -4.76 -17.58
C GLU A 144 2.81 -4.72 -19.11
N ARG A 145 3.45 -5.76 -19.67
CA ARG A 145 3.31 -6.07 -21.10
C ARG A 145 2.61 -7.38 -21.41
N ASP A 146 2.13 -8.09 -20.39
CA ASP A 146 1.32 -9.29 -20.58
C ASP A 146 -0.11 -9.07 -20.09
N ASP A 147 -1.04 -9.36 -20.99
CA ASP A 147 -2.48 -9.13 -20.90
C ASP A 147 -3.07 -9.85 -19.68
N PHE A 148 -3.47 -9.09 -18.66
CA PHE A 148 -3.98 -9.63 -17.41
C PHE A 148 -5.41 -10.19 -17.57
N PRO A 149 -5.65 -11.46 -17.20
CA PRO A 149 -6.89 -12.19 -17.53
C PRO A 149 -8.14 -11.77 -16.73
N TRP A 150 -8.03 -10.81 -15.80
CA TRP A 150 -9.18 -10.28 -15.05
C TRP A 150 -9.95 -9.17 -15.78
N ARG A 151 -9.55 -8.79 -17.01
CA ARG A 151 -10.25 -7.77 -17.84
C ARG A 151 -11.76 -8.02 -17.98
N ASP A 152 -12.21 -9.27 -17.87
CA ASP A 152 -13.61 -9.66 -18.05
C ASP A 152 -14.22 -10.42 -16.86
N ALA A 153 -13.57 -10.46 -15.68
CA ALA A 153 -14.12 -11.16 -14.53
C ALA A 153 -15.22 -10.30 -13.86
N PRO A 154 -16.48 -10.78 -13.73
CA PRO A 154 -17.50 -10.07 -12.99
C PRO A 154 -17.07 -9.95 -11.52
N MET A 155 -17.23 -8.77 -10.92
CA MET A 155 -17.06 -8.58 -9.49
C MET A 155 -18.06 -9.47 -8.74
N ASP A 156 -17.58 -10.61 -8.30
CA ASP A 156 -18.18 -11.42 -7.25
C ASP A 156 -18.12 -10.60 -5.95
N ALA A 157 -19.27 -10.08 -5.54
CA ALA A 157 -19.51 -9.48 -4.24
C ALA A 157 -20.01 -10.56 -3.27
N SER A 158 -19.12 -11.44 -2.82
CA SER A 158 -19.45 -12.48 -1.84
C SER A 158 -18.46 -12.54 -0.68
N PHE A 159 -18.14 -11.41 -0.04
CA PHE A 159 -17.65 -11.42 1.35
C PHE A 159 -18.18 -10.17 2.09
N ILE A 160 -19.40 -10.30 2.61
CA ILE A 160 -19.88 -9.65 3.84
C ILE A 160 -20.00 -10.75 4.89
#